data_AF-A0A3A8ESX5-F1
#
_entry.id   AF-A0A3A8ESX5-F1
#
_cell.length_a   1.000
_cell.length_b   1.000
_cell.length_c   1.000
_cell.angle_alpha   90.00
_cell.angle_beta   90.00
_cell.angle_gamma   90.00
#
_symmetry.space_group_name_H-M   'P 1'
#
loop_
_entity.id
_entity.type
_entity.pdbx_description
1 polymer ?
#
loop_
_entity_poly.entity_id
_entity_poly.type
_entity_poly.pdbx_seq_one_letter_code
_entity_poly.pdbx_strand_id
1 'polypeptide(L)'
;MKKNVPQNIKKWLFFTIPLVSSLVCAEPIVVEGVAPNEASKQEILQKMQIVYGVDQVIDKIQVRAVSAPNGWSNAVTQVITPDLKKVKQGNLKVQGTQVELTGKMSNPNDIQLTINQFQSIVQQPYRFKSQLTVNQAEQKIIDEALKNRIIEFESGSSILTASGQQILNEMAAALHKVGGKKVKIIGHTDSSGDASKNLLLSQQRANAVKDYLITKNILAERLSTEGLGSNKPLANNETAEGRRKNRRIEFAVL
;
A
#
# COMPACT_ATOMS: atom_id res chain seq x y z
N MET A 1 -50.76 39.74 -0.30
CA MET A 1 -49.89 38.79 0.42
C MET A 1 -50.10 37.39 -0.13
N LYS A 2 -49.12 36.85 -0.85
CA LYS A 2 -48.85 35.41 -1.02
C LYS A 2 -47.46 35.31 -1.64
N LYS A 3 -46.48 34.93 -0.82
CA LYS A 3 -45.09 34.70 -1.21
C LYS A 3 -45.02 33.37 -1.95
N ASN A 4 -44.54 33.35 -3.19
CA ASN A 4 -44.11 32.12 -3.84
C ASN A 4 -42.58 32.05 -3.80
N VAL A 5 -42.12 31.10 -3.00
CA VAL A 5 -40.72 30.69 -2.83
C VAL A 5 -40.35 29.78 -4.01
N PRO A 6 -39.18 29.94 -4.65
CA PRO A 6 -38.76 29.05 -5.74
C PRO A 6 -38.39 27.65 -5.23
N GLN A 7 -38.75 26.67 -6.04
CA GLN A 7 -38.60 25.24 -5.78
C GLN A 7 -37.14 24.79 -5.65
N ASN A 8 -36.90 23.98 -4.62
CA ASN A 8 -35.70 23.18 -4.40
C ASN A 8 -35.47 22.20 -5.56
N ILE A 9 -34.43 22.42 -6.36
CA ILE A 9 -33.89 21.39 -7.25
C ILE A 9 -32.98 20.49 -6.42
N LYS A 10 -33.52 19.36 -5.94
CA LYS A 10 -32.73 18.24 -5.43
C LYS A 10 -32.01 17.58 -6.61
N LYS A 11 -30.71 17.82 -6.79
CA LYS A 11 -29.86 16.98 -7.65
C LYS A 11 -29.19 15.91 -6.80
N TRP A 12 -29.71 14.69 -6.91
CA TRP A 12 -28.98 13.47 -6.58
C TRP A 12 -28.19 13.07 -7.82
N LEU A 13 -26.89 12.78 -7.70
CA LEU A 13 -26.13 12.12 -8.76
C LEU A 13 -25.50 10.84 -8.21
N PHE A 14 -25.98 9.72 -8.74
CA PHE A 14 -25.33 8.42 -8.70
C PHE A 14 -24.18 8.40 -9.71
N PHE A 15 -23.06 7.76 -9.36
CA PHE A 15 -21.95 7.45 -10.27
C PHE A 15 -22.06 6.00 -10.74
N THR A 16 -21.87 5.75 -12.05
CA THR A 16 -21.59 4.40 -12.57
C THR A 16 -20.80 4.46 -13.88
N ILE A 17 -19.92 3.46 -14.03
CA ILE A 17 -19.34 2.82 -15.23
C ILE A 17 -17.90 3.24 -15.65
N PRO A 18 -17.03 2.24 -15.98
CA PRO A 18 -15.59 2.38 -16.05
C PRO A 18 -15.08 2.59 -17.48
N LEU A 19 -13.80 2.89 -17.65
CA LEU A 19 -13.10 2.57 -18.89
C LEU A 19 -11.65 2.18 -18.61
N VAL A 20 -11.29 1.01 -19.16
CA VAL A 20 -9.97 0.39 -19.13
C VAL A 20 -9.03 1.19 -20.03
N SER A 21 -7.85 1.55 -19.52
CA SER A 21 -6.71 1.92 -20.36
C SER A 21 -5.44 1.37 -19.74
N SER A 22 -4.77 0.51 -20.51
CA SER A 22 -3.59 -0.25 -20.15
C SER A 22 -2.33 0.61 -20.27
N LEU A 23 -1.92 1.22 -19.16
CA LEU A 23 -0.55 1.60 -18.85
C LEU A 23 -0.40 1.36 -17.34
N VAL A 24 0.61 0.60 -16.93
CA VAL A 24 0.91 0.32 -15.51
C VAL A 24 1.49 1.59 -14.88
N CYS A 25 0.67 2.62 -14.74
CA CYS A 25 0.91 3.74 -13.84
C CYS A 25 0.14 3.46 -12.56
N ALA A 26 0.70 3.83 -11.41
CA ALA A 26 -0.11 3.89 -10.20
C ALA A 26 -1.30 4.83 -10.47
N GLU A 27 -2.47 4.51 -9.89
CA GLU A 27 -3.64 5.41 -10.02
C GLU A 27 -3.22 6.81 -9.56
N PRO A 28 -3.52 7.85 -10.36
CA PRO A 28 -3.10 9.20 -10.03
C PRO A 28 -3.76 9.67 -8.74
N ILE A 29 -3.02 10.45 -7.96
CA ILE A 29 -3.48 11.07 -6.73
C ILE A 29 -4.27 12.32 -7.09
N VAL A 30 -5.58 12.27 -6.88
CA VAL A 30 -6.47 13.40 -7.09
C VAL A 30 -6.48 14.27 -5.83
N VAL A 31 -6.21 15.56 -6.00
CA VAL A 31 -6.28 16.54 -4.92
C VAL A 31 -7.43 17.49 -5.23
N GLU A 32 -8.49 17.42 -4.44
CA GLU A 32 -9.72 18.17 -4.70
C GLU A 32 -10.23 18.88 -3.44
N GLY A 33 -10.95 19.97 -3.65
CA GLY A 33 -11.54 20.76 -2.57
C GLY A 33 -11.49 22.26 -2.83
N VAL A 34 -11.62 23.03 -1.75
CA VAL A 34 -11.61 24.49 -1.80
C VAL A 34 -10.46 25.01 -0.94
N ALA A 35 -9.58 25.80 -1.55
CA ALA A 35 -8.52 26.54 -0.85
C ALA A 35 -8.92 28.01 -0.66
N PRO A 36 -8.56 28.65 0.47
CA PRO A 36 -8.93 30.04 0.77
C PRO A 36 -8.26 31.07 -0.13
N ASN A 37 -7.08 30.75 -0.67
CA ASN A 37 -6.29 31.61 -1.55
C ASN A 37 -5.32 30.77 -2.41
N GLU A 38 -4.67 31.43 -3.37
CA GLU A 38 -3.74 30.79 -4.30
C GLU A 38 -2.49 30.25 -3.58
N ALA A 39 -1.97 30.98 -2.58
CA ALA A 39 -0.78 30.55 -1.83
C ALA A 39 -0.99 29.20 -1.13
N SER A 40 -2.12 29.03 -0.43
CA SER A 40 -2.50 27.76 0.19
C SER A 40 -2.60 26.62 -0.82
N LYS A 41 -3.19 26.89 -2.00
CA LYS A 41 -3.31 25.89 -3.06
C LYS A 41 -1.92 25.44 -3.53
N GLN A 42 -1.01 26.38 -3.79
CA GLN A 42 0.34 26.08 -4.27
C GLN A 42 1.15 25.29 -3.24
N GLU A 43 1.07 25.63 -1.94
CA GLU A 43 1.75 24.86 -0.89
C GLU A 43 1.27 23.41 -0.81
N ILE A 44 -0.05 23.19 -0.92
CA ILE A 44 -0.64 21.84 -0.93
C ILE A 44 -0.12 21.06 -2.15
N LEU A 45 -0.20 21.64 -3.35
CA LEU A 45 0.25 20.97 -4.57
C LEU A 45 1.75 20.66 -4.51
N GLN A 46 2.58 21.59 -4.05
CA GLN A 46 4.01 21.38 -3.90
C GLN A 46 4.31 20.22 -2.95
N LYS A 47 3.64 20.16 -1.79
CA LYS A 47 3.81 19.04 -0.84
C LYS A 47 3.36 17.71 -1.45
N MET A 48 2.24 17.69 -2.16
CA MET A 48 1.74 16.49 -2.84
C MET A 48 2.71 16.01 -3.92
N GLN A 49 3.28 16.92 -4.70
CA GLN A 49 4.27 16.60 -5.72
C GLN A 49 5.60 16.12 -5.14
N ILE A 50 6.05 16.68 -4.01
CA ILE A 50 7.22 16.18 -3.27
C ILE A 50 6.99 14.74 -2.80
N VAL A 51 5.79 14.45 -2.29
CA VAL A 51 5.48 13.10 -1.81
C VAL A 51 5.30 12.15 -2.99
N TYR A 52 4.43 12.43 -3.95
CA TYR A 52 3.98 11.46 -4.95
C TYR A 52 4.65 11.56 -6.33
N GLY A 53 5.35 12.65 -6.60
CA GLY A 53 5.89 12.98 -7.93
C GLY A 53 4.92 13.84 -8.73
N VAL A 54 5.48 14.71 -9.59
CA VAL A 54 4.72 15.70 -10.37
C VAL A 54 3.70 15.02 -11.29
N ASP A 55 4.10 13.95 -11.97
CA ASP A 55 3.26 13.25 -12.96
C ASP A 55 2.14 12.40 -12.33
N GLN A 56 2.10 12.30 -11.00
CA GLN A 56 1.12 11.49 -10.28
C GLN A 56 0.03 12.34 -9.61
N VAL A 57 0.16 13.67 -9.61
CA VAL A 57 -0.76 14.56 -8.90
C VAL A 57 -1.71 15.24 -9.89
N ILE A 58 -3.01 15.05 -9.70
CA ILE A 58 -4.06 15.73 -10.46
C ILE A 58 -4.67 16.83 -9.58
N ASP A 59 -4.48 18.07 -9.98
CA ASP A 59 -5.08 19.25 -9.33
C ASP A 59 -6.55 19.45 -9.74
N LYS A 60 -7.45 19.41 -8.75
CA LYS A 60 -8.84 19.82 -8.86
C LYS A 60 -9.23 20.82 -7.75
N ILE A 61 -8.26 21.48 -7.14
CA ILE A 61 -8.47 22.46 -6.08
C ILE A 61 -9.03 23.74 -6.70
N GLN A 62 -10.14 24.22 -6.13
CA GLN A 62 -10.74 25.49 -6.46
C GLN A 62 -10.32 26.55 -5.45
N VAL A 63 -9.94 27.73 -5.91
CA VAL A 63 -9.64 28.86 -5.02
C VAL A 63 -10.90 29.69 -4.84
N ARG A 64 -11.35 29.82 -3.59
CA ARG A 64 -12.48 30.68 -3.22
C ARG A 64 -12.21 31.32 -1.88
N ALA A 65 -12.63 32.57 -1.70
CA ALA A 65 -12.59 33.23 -0.40
C ALA A 65 -13.57 32.52 0.57
N VAL A 66 -13.06 31.56 1.33
CA VAL A 66 -13.78 30.82 2.37
C VAL A 66 -13.19 31.15 3.73
N SER A 67 -14.03 31.16 4.75
CA SER A 67 -13.57 31.28 6.14
C SER A 67 -12.92 29.98 6.57
N ALA A 68 -11.58 29.94 6.55
CA ALA A 68 -10.79 28.82 7.04
C ALA A 68 -10.41 29.05 8.51
N PRO A 69 -10.38 28.01 9.36
CA PRO A 69 -9.89 28.15 10.73
C PRO A 69 -8.41 28.60 10.76
N ASN A 70 -7.99 29.19 11.88
CA ASN A 70 -6.60 29.63 12.04
C ASN A 70 -5.62 28.47 11.79
N GLY A 71 -4.54 28.75 11.07
CA GLY A 71 -3.50 27.77 10.76
C GLY A 71 -3.91 26.67 9.77
N TRP A 72 -5.05 26.80 9.07
CA TRP A 72 -5.57 25.75 8.18
C TRP A 72 -4.56 25.29 7.11
N SER A 73 -3.88 26.22 6.41
CA SER A 73 -2.88 25.85 5.39
C SER A 73 -1.76 25.01 5.99
N ASN A 74 -1.30 25.37 7.19
CA ASN A 74 -0.25 24.63 7.89
C ASN A 74 -0.77 23.26 8.35
N ALA A 75 -1.99 23.17 8.89
CA ALA A 75 -2.58 21.91 9.30
C ALA A 75 -2.73 20.92 8.13
N VAL A 76 -3.16 21.39 6.96
CA VAL A 76 -3.25 20.57 5.74
C VAL A 76 -1.87 20.16 5.22
N THR A 77 -0.93 21.09 5.14
CA THR A 77 0.39 20.81 4.54
C THR A 77 1.28 19.94 5.41
N GLN A 78 1.13 20.01 6.74
CA GLN A 78 1.91 19.18 7.67
C GLN A 78 1.50 17.70 7.64
N VAL A 79 0.24 17.39 7.32
CA VAL A 79 -0.23 15.99 7.23
C VAL A 79 0.09 15.33 5.88
N ILE A 80 0.61 16.09 4.92
CA ILE A 80 1.10 15.57 3.64
C ILE A 80 2.52 15.03 3.84
N THR A 81 2.60 13.78 4.31
CA THR A 81 3.87 13.10 4.63
C THR A 81 4.13 11.89 3.72
N PRO A 82 5.38 11.40 3.64
CA PRO A 82 5.70 10.16 2.93
C PRO A 82 4.93 8.93 3.42
N ASP A 83 4.47 8.92 4.69
CA ASP A 83 3.70 7.80 5.25
C ASP A 83 2.34 7.63 4.59
N LEU A 84 1.81 8.66 3.92
CA LEU A 84 0.61 8.49 3.09
C LEU A 84 0.80 7.42 2.01
N LYS A 85 2.03 7.17 1.52
CA LYS A 85 2.32 6.09 0.56
C LYS A 85 2.10 4.70 1.13
N LYS A 86 2.14 4.54 2.46
CA LYS A 86 1.87 3.27 3.14
C LYS A 86 0.37 2.94 3.15
N VAL A 87 -0.48 3.95 2.99
CA VAL A 87 -1.94 3.79 2.91
C VAL A 87 -2.36 3.59 1.45
N LYS A 88 -3.01 2.46 1.18
CA LYS A 88 -3.58 2.08 -0.11
C LYS A 88 -5.10 2.17 -0.06
N GLN A 89 -5.76 2.41 -1.20
CA GLN A 89 -7.23 2.54 -1.28
C GLN A 89 -7.76 3.51 -0.19
N GLY A 90 -7.03 4.60 0.03
CA GLY A 90 -7.24 5.50 1.15
C GLY A 90 -7.70 6.89 0.75
N ASN A 91 -8.13 7.65 1.75
CA ASN A 91 -8.54 9.04 1.61
C ASN A 91 -8.00 9.85 2.80
N LEU A 92 -7.38 10.99 2.51
CA LEU A 92 -7.04 12.00 3.50
C LEU A 92 -8.00 13.18 3.33
N LYS A 93 -8.86 13.40 4.32
CA LYS A 93 -9.88 14.44 4.29
C LYS A 93 -9.62 15.47 5.38
N VAL A 94 -9.66 16.75 5.02
CA VAL A 94 -9.63 17.86 5.99
C VAL A 94 -10.94 18.64 5.88
N GLN A 95 -11.71 18.68 6.97
CA GLN A 95 -12.99 19.38 7.03
C GLN A 95 -13.07 20.19 8.32
N GLY A 96 -13.06 21.53 8.20
CA GLY A 96 -12.97 22.42 9.35
C GLY A 96 -11.67 22.16 10.13
N THR A 97 -11.80 21.76 11.39
CA THR A 97 -10.67 21.37 12.25
C THR A 97 -10.44 19.86 12.33
N GLN A 98 -11.22 19.05 11.61
CA GLN A 98 -11.04 17.59 11.60
C GLN A 98 -10.15 17.16 10.43
N VAL A 99 -9.11 16.39 10.73
CA VAL A 99 -8.30 15.65 9.77
C VAL A 99 -8.66 14.17 9.91
N GLU A 100 -9.04 13.52 8.82
CA GLU A 100 -9.41 12.12 8.79
C GLU A 100 -8.60 11.35 7.75
N LEU A 101 -7.93 10.28 8.18
CA LEU A 101 -7.19 9.37 7.30
C LEU A 101 -7.84 7.99 7.30
N THR A 102 -8.34 7.56 6.14
CA THR A 102 -8.92 6.24 5.95
C THR A 102 -8.13 5.47 4.91
N GLY A 103 -8.20 4.14 4.96
CA GLY A 103 -7.62 3.29 3.93
C GLY A 103 -7.13 1.95 4.47
N LYS A 104 -6.34 1.28 3.63
CA LYS A 104 -5.76 -0.02 3.92
C LYS A 104 -4.24 0.07 4.03
N MET A 105 -3.67 -0.70 4.93
CA MET A 105 -2.22 -0.85 5.08
C MET A 105 -1.84 -2.32 4.95
N SER A 106 -0.67 -2.57 4.36
CA SER A 106 -0.19 -3.94 4.12
C SER A 106 0.37 -4.59 5.39
N ASN A 107 0.94 -3.79 6.30
CA ASN A 107 1.56 -4.28 7.54
C ASN A 107 0.74 -3.83 8.78
N PRO A 108 0.19 -4.76 9.58
CA PRO A 108 -0.55 -4.41 10.79
C PRO A 108 0.32 -3.73 11.85
N ASN A 109 1.62 -4.04 11.91
CA ASN A 109 2.54 -3.46 12.90
C ASN A 109 2.79 -1.96 12.65
N ASP A 110 2.58 -1.49 11.42
CA ASP A 110 2.80 -0.09 11.05
C ASP A 110 1.58 0.80 11.32
N ILE A 111 0.40 0.22 11.57
CA ILE A 111 -0.85 0.99 11.76
C ILE A 111 -0.74 1.92 12.96
N GLN A 112 -0.41 1.38 14.14
CA GLN A 112 -0.36 2.20 15.36
C GLN A 112 0.74 3.26 15.29
N LEU A 113 1.89 2.92 14.68
CA LEU A 113 2.98 3.87 14.46
C LEU A 113 2.53 5.02 13.57
N THR A 114 1.82 4.71 12.48
CA THR A 114 1.28 5.72 11.56
C THR A 114 0.24 6.59 12.27
N ILE A 115 -0.68 6.00 13.03
CA ILE A 115 -1.68 6.75 13.81
C ILE A 115 -1.00 7.72 14.78
N ASN A 116 -0.01 7.24 15.55
CA ASN A 116 0.71 8.06 16.52
C ASN A 116 1.45 9.23 15.85
N GLN A 117 2.05 8.99 14.68
CA GLN A 117 2.75 10.01 13.92
C GLN A 117 1.78 11.08 13.39
N PHE A 118 0.64 10.70 12.83
CA PHE A 118 -0.36 11.69 12.38
C PHE A 118 -0.97 12.44 13.57
N GLN A 119 -1.18 11.77 14.70
CA GLN A 119 -1.71 12.39 15.90
C GLN A 119 -0.74 13.39 16.54
N SER A 120 0.58 13.21 16.39
CA SER A 120 1.57 14.20 16.87
C SER A 120 1.72 15.40 15.94
N ILE A 121 1.49 15.20 14.63
CA ILE A 121 1.47 16.26 13.61
C ILE A 121 0.23 17.14 13.78
N VAL A 122 -0.95 16.53 13.99
CA VAL A 122 -2.22 17.26 14.09
C VAL A 122 -2.40 17.80 15.52
N GLN A 123 -1.99 19.04 15.72
CA GLN A 123 -2.10 19.73 17.01
C GLN A 123 -3.43 20.48 17.18
N GLN A 124 -3.85 20.73 18.43
CA GLN A 124 -5.05 21.50 18.75
C GLN A 124 -5.00 22.90 18.11
N PRO A 125 -6.13 23.44 17.60
CA PRO A 125 -7.51 22.94 17.74
C PRO A 125 -7.90 21.84 16.73
N TYR A 126 -6.96 21.39 15.89
CA TYR A 126 -7.22 20.32 14.94
C TYR A 126 -7.25 18.96 15.63
N ARG A 127 -8.03 18.04 15.08
CA ARG A 127 -8.22 16.70 15.62
C ARG A 127 -8.03 15.66 14.54
N PHE A 128 -7.22 14.65 14.84
CA PHE A 128 -7.00 13.53 13.96
C PHE A 128 -7.98 12.40 14.25
N LYS A 129 -8.58 11.85 13.19
CA LYS A 129 -9.33 10.59 13.19
C LYS A 129 -8.71 9.64 12.18
N SER A 130 -8.73 8.35 12.48
CA SER A 130 -8.27 7.34 11.54
C SER A 130 -9.26 6.17 11.43
N GLN A 131 -9.37 5.62 10.22
CA GLN A 131 -10.05 4.36 9.93
C GLN A 131 -9.13 3.53 9.02
N LEU A 132 -7.99 3.14 9.58
CA LEU A 132 -6.98 2.33 8.89
C LEU A 132 -7.26 0.85 9.16
N THR A 133 -7.30 0.06 8.09
CA THR A 133 -7.55 -1.39 8.14
C THR A 133 -6.41 -2.15 7.45
N VAL A 134 -6.34 -3.45 7.65
CA VAL A 134 -5.40 -4.34 6.95
C VAL A 134 -6.14 -5.18 5.92
N ASN A 135 -5.44 -5.63 4.85
CA ASN A 135 -5.92 -6.67 3.93
C ASN A 135 -5.94 -8.06 4.61
N GLN A 136 -6.41 -8.16 5.85
CA GLN A 136 -6.23 -9.36 6.68
C GLN A 136 -7.01 -10.56 6.18
N ALA A 137 -8.18 -10.36 5.57
CA ALA A 137 -8.96 -11.44 4.98
C ALA A 137 -8.21 -12.05 3.78
N GLU A 138 -7.71 -11.21 2.88
CA GLU A 138 -6.94 -11.64 1.72
C GLU A 138 -5.58 -12.22 2.10
N GLN A 139 -4.88 -11.60 3.06
CA GLN A 139 -3.61 -12.10 3.58
C GLN A 139 -3.79 -13.47 4.21
N LYS A 140 -4.85 -13.68 5.00
CA LYS A 140 -5.18 -14.97 5.60
C LYS A 140 -5.37 -16.07 4.55
N ILE A 141 -6.00 -15.78 3.41
CA ILE A 141 -6.14 -16.74 2.30
C ILE A 141 -4.76 -17.19 1.78
N ILE A 142 -3.81 -16.27 1.66
CA ILE A 142 -2.44 -16.55 1.22
C ILE A 142 -1.67 -17.33 2.29
N ASP A 143 -1.76 -16.93 3.55
CA ASP A 143 -1.08 -17.59 4.66
C ASP A 143 -1.57 -19.04 4.83
N GLU A 144 -2.89 -19.25 4.73
CA GLU A 144 -3.51 -20.58 4.72
C GLU A 144 -3.10 -21.42 3.50
N ALA A 145 -2.77 -20.79 2.36
CA ALA A 145 -2.25 -21.51 1.20
C ALA A 145 -0.80 -21.96 1.42
N LEU A 146 0.01 -21.23 2.18
CA LEU A 146 1.36 -21.68 2.54
C LEU A 146 1.32 -22.75 3.63
N LYS A 147 0.41 -22.69 4.61
CA LYS A 147 0.34 -23.63 5.75
C LYS A 147 1.69 -23.79 6.46
N ASN A 148 2.49 -22.72 6.56
CA ASN A 148 3.87 -22.75 7.08
C ASN A 148 4.85 -23.68 6.31
N ARG A 149 4.49 -24.10 5.09
CA ARG A 149 5.39 -24.86 4.21
C ARG A 149 6.42 -23.95 3.57
N ILE A 150 7.61 -24.48 3.36
CA ILE A 150 8.73 -23.76 2.74
C ILE A 150 8.72 -24.06 1.25
N ILE A 151 8.80 -23.02 0.43
CA ILE A 151 9.03 -23.18 -1.01
C ILE A 151 10.51 -23.55 -1.20
N GLU A 152 10.73 -24.75 -1.71
CA GLU A 152 12.07 -25.35 -1.87
C GLU A 152 12.67 -25.04 -3.24
N PHE A 153 14.01 -24.96 -3.25
CA PHE A 153 14.83 -24.72 -4.43
C PHE A 153 15.98 -25.73 -4.45
N GLU A 154 16.49 -26.04 -5.65
CA GLU A 154 17.72 -26.82 -5.79
C GLU A 154 18.87 -26.13 -5.05
N SER A 155 19.78 -26.93 -4.48
CA SER A 155 20.82 -26.44 -3.57
C SER A 155 21.63 -25.29 -4.17
N GLY A 156 21.76 -24.18 -3.41
CA GLY A 156 22.51 -23.00 -3.84
C GLY A 156 21.92 -22.23 -5.02
N SER A 157 20.71 -22.55 -5.48
CA SER A 157 20.12 -21.97 -6.69
C SER A 157 18.76 -21.29 -6.44
N SER A 158 18.21 -20.71 -7.51
CA SER A 158 16.83 -20.23 -7.64
C SER A 158 15.94 -21.16 -8.48
N ILE A 159 16.37 -22.39 -8.77
CA ILE A 159 15.58 -23.37 -9.51
C ILE A 159 14.58 -24.03 -8.55
N LEU A 160 13.28 -23.95 -8.85
CA LEU A 160 12.23 -24.52 -8.02
C LEU A 160 12.20 -26.06 -8.11
N THR A 161 12.19 -26.73 -6.96
CA THR A 161 12.00 -28.18 -6.88
C THR A 161 10.55 -28.56 -7.23
N ALA A 162 10.29 -29.83 -7.51
CA ALA A 162 8.92 -30.33 -7.71
C ALA A 162 8.00 -30.05 -6.51
N SER A 163 8.51 -30.20 -5.27
CA SER A 163 7.78 -29.87 -4.04
C SER A 163 7.43 -28.38 -3.96
N GLY A 164 8.39 -27.50 -4.29
CA GLY A 164 8.16 -26.06 -4.35
C GLY A 164 7.11 -25.67 -5.40
N GLN A 165 7.17 -26.28 -6.59
CA GLN A 165 6.20 -26.08 -7.66
C GLN A 165 4.78 -26.51 -7.25
N GLN A 166 4.62 -27.62 -6.51
CA GLN A 166 3.33 -28.06 -6.01
C GLN A 166 2.73 -27.06 -5.02
N ILE A 167 3.54 -26.54 -4.08
CA ILE A 167 3.10 -25.48 -3.14
C ILE A 167 2.66 -24.24 -3.93
N LEU A 168 3.41 -23.87 -4.98
CA LEU A 168 3.06 -22.72 -5.81
C LEU A 168 1.80 -22.92 -6.66
N ASN A 169 1.43 -24.16 -7.01
CA ASN A 169 0.14 -24.44 -7.64
C ASN A 169 -1.03 -24.13 -6.68
N GLU A 170 -0.90 -24.53 -5.41
CA GLU A 170 -1.89 -24.20 -4.38
C GLU A 170 -1.93 -22.69 -4.11
N MET A 171 -0.76 -22.03 -4.09
CA MET A 171 -0.66 -20.58 -3.98
C MET A 171 -1.36 -19.86 -5.14
N ALA A 172 -1.20 -20.32 -6.38
CA ALA A 172 -1.88 -19.73 -7.54
C ALA A 172 -3.41 -19.76 -7.35
N ALA A 173 -3.97 -20.88 -6.86
CA ALA A 173 -5.40 -20.97 -6.55
C ALA A 173 -5.84 -19.97 -5.47
N ALA A 174 -5.00 -19.73 -4.46
CA ALA A 174 -5.25 -18.72 -3.44
C ALA A 174 -5.20 -17.29 -3.99
N LEU A 175 -4.22 -16.98 -4.85
CA LEU A 175 -4.06 -15.67 -5.50
C LEU A 175 -5.22 -15.31 -6.44
N HIS A 176 -5.89 -16.31 -7.01
CA HIS A 176 -7.14 -16.10 -7.73
C HIS A 176 -8.29 -15.67 -6.80
N LYS A 177 -8.39 -16.27 -5.60
CA LYS A 177 -9.42 -15.92 -4.59
C LYS A 177 -9.22 -14.52 -4.01
N VAL A 178 -7.99 -14.05 -3.95
CA VAL A 178 -7.62 -12.70 -3.46
C VAL A 178 -8.04 -11.57 -4.42
N GLY A 179 -8.67 -11.88 -5.56
CA GLY A 179 -9.53 -10.91 -6.28
C GLY A 179 -8.79 -9.67 -6.82
N GLY A 180 -7.77 -9.87 -7.66
CA GLY A 180 -7.11 -8.77 -8.37
C GLY A 180 -6.10 -7.96 -7.53
N LYS A 181 -5.99 -8.18 -6.21
CA LYS A 181 -5.01 -7.45 -5.38
C LYS A 181 -3.58 -7.70 -5.84
N LYS A 182 -2.74 -6.69 -5.64
CA LYS A 182 -1.29 -6.79 -5.85
C LYS A 182 -0.68 -7.54 -4.67
N VAL A 183 0.32 -8.36 -4.96
CA VAL A 183 1.04 -9.17 -3.99
C VAL A 183 2.53 -8.95 -4.19
N LYS A 184 3.25 -8.74 -3.09
CA LYS A 184 4.71 -8.70 -3.06
C LYS A 184 5.24 -10.06 -2.61
N ILE A 185 6.17 -10.61 -3.37
CA ILE A 185 6.87 -11.86 -3.09
C ILE A 185 8.24 -11.48 -2.52
N ILE A 186 8.51 -11.89 -1.28
CA ILE A 186 9.70 -11.47 -0.56
C ILE A 186 10.59 -12.69 -0.32
N GLY A 187 11.83 -12.61 -0.79
CA GLY A 187 12.82 -13.67 -0.60
C GLY A 187 13.69 -13.43 0.62
N HIS A 188 13.95 -14.49 1.38
CA HIS A 188 14.84 -14.47 2.54
C HIS A 188 15.88 -15.60 2.47
N THR A 189 17.05 -15.35 3.06
CA THR A 189 18.07 -16.36 3.33
C THR A 189 18.32 -16.47 4.83
N ASP A 190 19.07 -17.50 5.23
CA ASP A 190 19.76 -17.45 6.52
C ASP A 190 21.01 -16.54 6.43
N SER A 191 21.65 -16.31 7.58
CA SER A 191 22.84 -15.43 7.67
C SER A 191 24.16 -16.11 7.31
N SER A 192 24.14 -17.31 6.72
CA SER A 192 25.36 -18.02 6.36
C SER A 192 25.91 -17.48 5.04
N GLY A 193 27.24 -17.35 4.96
CA GLY A 193 27.91 -16.86 3.75
C GLY A 193 27.88 -15.34 3.60
N ASP A 194 28.17 -14.87 2.38
CA ASP A 194 28.29 -13.45 2.07
C ASP A 194 26.92 -12.76 1.98
N ALA A 195 26.79 -11.60 2.63
CA ALA A 195 25.54 -10.85 2.70
C ALA A 195 25.06 -10.34 1.32
N SER A 196 25.99 -9.92 0.45
CA SER A 196 25.65 -9.44 -0.89
C SER A 196 25.17 -10.59 -1.79
N LYS A 197 25.81 -11.76 -1.69
CA LYS A 197 25.35 -12.99 -2.36
C LYS A 197 23.97 -13.43 -1.85
N ASN A 198 23.73 -13.34 -0.54
CA ASN A 198 22.44 -13.65 0.05
C ASN A 198 21.32 -12.72 -0.44
N LEU A 199 21.61 -11.42 -0.55
CA LEU A 199 20.66 -10.46 -1.11
C LEU A 199 20.31 -10.80 -2.56
N LEU A 200 21.31 -11.04 -3.41
CA LEU A 200 21.11 -11.43 -4.80
C LEU A 200 20.32 -12.74 -4.93
N LEU A 201 20.71 -13.77 -4.18
CA LEU A 201 20.04 -15.08 -4.20
C LEU A 201 18.58 -14.98 -3.75
N SER A 202 18.31 -14.19 -2.71
CA SER A 202 16.94 -13.97 -2.22
C SER A 202 16.06 -13.29 -3.28
N GLN A 203 16.61 -12.30 -4.00
CA GLN A 203 15.92 -11.61 -5.09
C GLN A 203 15.67 -12.55 -6.28
N GLN A 204 16.67 -13.36 -6.68
CA GLN A 204 16.54 -14.34 -7.75
C GLN A 204 15.47 -15.39 -7.44
N ARG A 205 15.40 -15.86 -6.20
CA ARG A 205 14.35 -16.79 -5.75
C ARG A 205 12.97 -16.16 -5.78
N ALA A 206 12.83 -14.91 -5.32
CA ALA A 206 11.56 -14.19 -5.41
C ALA A 206 11.12 -14.02 -6.88
N ASN A 207 12.06 -13.73 -7.79
CA ASN A 207 11.80 -13.66 -9.22
C ASN A 207 11.38 -15.02 -9.80
N ALA A 208 12.07 -16.11 -9.47
CA ALA A 208 11.69 -17.45 -9.94
C ALA A 208 10.28 -17.86 -9.50
N VAL A 209 9.88 -17.50 -8.28
CA VAL A 209 8.51 -17.69 -7.80
C VAL A 209 7.51 -16.87 -8.60
N LYS A 210 7.82 -15.58 -8.86
CA LYS A 210 6.98 -14.72 -9.70
C LYS A 210 6.81 -15.31 -11.10
N ASP A 211 7.90 -15.71 -11.74
CA ASP A 211 7.89 -16.26 -13.10
C ASP A 211 7.06 -17.54 -13.16
N TYR A 212 7.22 -18.44 -12.17
CA TYR A 212 6.40 -19.63 -12.07
C TYR A 212 4.91 -19.30 -11.92
N LEU A 213 4.53 -18.34 -11.08
CA LEU A 213 3.13 -17.95 -10.91
C LEU A 213 2.54 -17.30 -12.16
N ILE A 214 3.34 -16.60 -12.97
CA ILE A 214 2.91 -16.09 -14.27
C ILE A 214 2.53 -17.25 -15.20
N THR A 215 3.28 -18.36 -15.20
CA THR A 215 2.90 -19.58 -15.96
C THR A 215 1.58 -20.21 -15.50
N LYS A 216 1.11 -19.84 -14.29
CA LYS A 216 -0.19 -20.25 -13.72
C LYS A 216 -1.28 -19.20 -13.94
N ASN A 217 -1.12 -18.33 -14.94
CA ASN A 217 -2.07 -17.28 -15.31
C ASN A 217 -2.30 -16.21 -14.22
N ILE A 218 -1.32 -15.97 -13.34
CA ILE A 218 -1.33 -14.78 -12.49
C ILE A 218 -0.70 -13.62 -13.26
N LEU A 219 -1.44 -12.52 -13.41
CA LEU A 219 -0.97 -11.35 -14.15
C LEU A 219 0.31 -10.77 -13.53
N ALA A 220 1.34 -10.55 -14.35
CA ALA A 220 2.65 -10.06 -13.89
C ALA A 220 2.58 -8.70 -13.17
N GLU A 221 1.65 -7.82 -13.56
CA GLU A 221 1.40 -6.51 -12.94
C GLU A 221 0.86 -6.60 -11.50
N ARG A 222 0.29 -7.76 -11.13
CA ARG A 222 -0.15 -8.04 -9.77
C ARG A 222 0.98 -8.52 -8.88
N LEU A 223 2.15 -8.87 -9.44
CA LEU A 223 3.25 -9.46 -8.70
C LEU A 223 4.47 -8.53 -8.70
N SER A 224 4.93 -8.20 -7.50
CA SER A 224 6.21 -7.51 -7.28
C SER A 224 7.14 -8.41 -6.47
N THR A 225 8.45 -8.19 -6.57
CA THR A 225 9.45 -9.03 -5.89
C THR A 225 10.43 -8.16 -5.11
N GLU A 226 10.90 -8.67 -3.98
CA GLU A 226 11.92 -8.02 -3.15
C GLU A 226 12.79 -9.07 -2.47
N GLY A 227 14.11 -8.99 -2.64
CA GLY A 227 15.07 -9.78 -1.88
C GLY A 227 15.53 -9.04 -0.64
N LEU A 228 15.44 -9.68 0.53
CA LEU A 228 15.91 -9.09 1.80
C LEU A 228 17.14 -9.79 2.37
N GLY A 229 17.66 -10.82 1.71
CA GLY A 229 18.77 -11.64 2.21
C GLY A 229 18.49 -12.12 3.64
N SER A 230 19.46 -11.90 4.54
CA SER A 230 19.36 -12.25 5.95
C SER A 230 18.90 -11.11 6.88
N ASN A 231 18.47 -9.97 6.33
CA ASN A 231 18.23 -8.75 7.11
C ASN A 231 16.97 -8.78 7.99
N LYS A 232 16.08 -9.75 7.77
CA LYS A 232 14.82 -9.93 8.51
C LYS A 232 14.66 -11.40 8.94
N PRO A 233 15.48 -11.87 9.91
CA PRO A 233 15.39 -13.24 10.40
C PRO A 233 14.09 -13.45 11.17
N LEU A 234 13.44 -14.60 10.95
CA LEU A 234 12.26 -15.04 11.68
C LEU A 234 12.64 -15.87 12.93
N ALA A 235 13.81 -16.51 12.89
CA ALA A 235 14.34 -17.35 13.96
C ALA A 235 15.85 -17.17 14.11
N ASN A 236 16.40 -17.67 15.22
CA ASN A 236 17.84 -17.63 15.49
C ASN A 236 18.63 -18.37 14.38
N ASN A 237 19.65 -17.73 13.80
CA ASN A 237 20.50 -18.34 12.77
C ASN A 237 21.52 -19.34 13.32
N GLU A 238 21.70 -19.42 14.63
CA GLU A 238 22.65 -20.37 15.24
C GLU A 238 22.17 -21.82 15.12
N THR A 239 20.85 -22.05 15.12
CA THR A 239 20.28 -23.41 15.00
C THR A 239 19.98 -23.78 13.56
N ALA A 240 20.16 -25.05 13.21
CA ALA A 240 19.81 -25.56 11.88
C ALA A 240 18.31 -25.36 11.56
N GLU A 241 17.45 -25.55 12.56
CA GLU A 241 16.02 -25.30 12.44
C GLU A 241 15.71 -23.83 12.17
N GLY A 242 16.34 -22.90 12.89
CA GLY A 242 16.13 -21.48 12.70
C GLY A 242 16.65 -20.98 11.34
N ARG A 243 17.81 -21.48 10.88
CA ARG A 243 18.27 -21.23 9.50
C ARG A 243 17.27 -21.73 8.47
N ARG A 244 16.70 -22.93 8.67
CA ARG A 244 15.67 -23.46 7.78
C ARG A 244 14.43 -22.57 7.73
N LYS A 245 13.97 -22.05 8.87
CA LYS A 245 12.85 -21.08 8.94
C LYS A 245 13.20 -19.75 8.25
N ASN A 246 14.45 -19.31 8.32
CA ASN A 246 14.90 -18.06 7.69
C ASN A 246 14.97 -18.16 6.16
N ARG A 247 15.33 -19.33 5.61
CA ARG A 247 15.28 -19.61 4.16
C ARG A 247 13.84 -19.82 3.69
N ARG A 248 13.11 -18.73 3.49
CA ARG A 248 11.67 -18.74 3.14
C ARG A 248 11.33 -17.75 2.05
N ILE A 249 10.14 -17.93 1.49
CA ILE A 249 9.46 -16.95 0.65
C ILE A 249 8.23 -16.47 1.41
N GLU A 250 8.05 -15.16 1.52
CA GLU A 250 6.84 -14.54 2.06
C GLU A 250 6.02 -13.92 0.93
N PHE A 251 4.72 -13.81 1.16
CA PHE A 251 3.78 -13.15 0.25
C PHE A 251 3.00 -12.12 1.05
N ALA A 252 3.04 -10.86 0.63
CA ALA A 252 2.35 -9.77 1.29
C ALA A 252 1.30 -9.15 0.34
N VAL A 253 0.04 -9.10 0.77
CA VAL A 253 -1.03 -8.40 0.03
C VAL A 253 -0.86 -6.89 0.20
N LEU A 254 -0.74 -6.17 -0.92
CA LEU A 254 -0.50 -4.73 -0.94
C LEU A 254 -1.78 -3.90 -0.81
#